data_AF-A0ABD5PNX1-F1
#
_entry.id   AF-A0ABD5PNX1-F1
#
_cell.length_a   1.000
_cell.length_b   1.000
_cell.length_c   1.000
_cell.angle_alpha   90.00
_cell.angle_beta   90.00
_cell.angle_gamma   90.00
#
_symmetry.space_group_name_H-M   'P 1'
#
loop_
_entity.id
_entity.type
_entity.pdbx_description
1 polymer ?
#
loop_
_entity_poly.entity_id
_entity_poly.type
_entity_poly.pdbx_seq_one_letter_code
_entity_poly.pdbx_strand_id
1 'polypeptide(L)' 'MAYQLRCDSCDLDREFADWADANRYASDHEAEFTEHWVSIHDLQHA' A
#
# COMPACT_ATOMS: atom_id res chain seq x y z
N MET A 1 7.76 -10.09 -7.50
CA MET A 1 6.39 -10.19 -6.98
C MET A 1 5.89 -8.77 -6.87
N ALA A 2 4.79 -8.43 -7.53
CA ALA A 2 4.24 -7.09 -7.43
C ALA A 2 3.32 -6.99 -6.20
N TYR A 3 3.19 -5.80 -5.64
CA TYR A 3 2.36 -5.51 -4.48
C TYR A 3 1.51 -4.27 -4.77
N GLN A 4 0.24 -4.30 -4.42
CA GLN A 4 -0.67 -3.18 -4.59
C GLN A 4 -1.07 -2.63 -3.23
N LEU A 5 -0.84 -1.34 -3.03
CA LEU A 5 -1.36 -0.59 -1.90
C LEU A 5 -2.74 -0.08 -2.21
N ARG A 6 -3.67 -0.24 -1.27
CA ARG A 6 -5.00 0.38 -1.30
C ARG A 6 -5.31 1.04 0.02
N CYS A 7 -5.70 2.31 -0.01
CA CYS A 7 -6.24 2.99 1.17
C CYS A 7 -7.76 2.81 1.25
N ASP A 8 -8.30 2.67 2.45
CA ASP A 8 -9.75 2.58 2.65
C ASP A 8 -10.46 3.94 2.54
N SER A 9 -9.75 5.02 2.91
CA SER A 9 -10.31 6.36 3.08
C SER A 9 -9.99 7.34 1.95
N CYS A 10 -9.10 6.96 1.02
CA CYS A 10 -8.78 7.77 -0.16
C CYS A 10 -8.48 6.91 -1.38
N ASP A 11 -8.46 7.53 -2.57
CA ASP A 11 -8.18 6.87 -3.86
C ASP A 11 -6.70 6.46 -4.04
N LEU A 12 -5.99 6.14 -2.94
CA LEU A 12 -4.66 5.57 -3.03
C LEU A 12 -4.79 4.14 -3.56
N ASP A 13 -4.38 3.95 -4.81
CA ASP A 13 -4.24 2.66 -5.45
C ASP A 13 -2.92 2.66 -6.24
N ARG A 14 -1.90 1.97 -5.70
CA ARG A 14 -0.53 2.06 -6.26
C ARG A 14 0.20 0.72 -6.22
N GLU A 15 0.81 0.37 -7.34
CA GLU A 15 1.61 -0.84 -7.48
C GLU A 15 3.09 -0.59 -7.20
N PHE A 16 3.73 -1.57 -6.56
CA PHE A 16 5.13 -1.62 -6.20
C PHE A 16 5.73 -2.97 -6.62
N ALA A 17 6.97 -2.95 -7.09
CA ALA A 17 7.69 -4.16 -7.50
C ALA A 17 8.36 -4.90 -6.33
N ASP A 18 8.43 -4.28 -5.16
CA ASP A 18 9.08 -4.80 -3.97
C ASP A 18 8.26 -4.52 -2.70
N TRP A 19 8.32 -5.45 -1.75
CA TRP A 19 7.58 -5.36 -0.50
C TRP A 19 8.11 -4.24 0.40
N ALA A 20 9.42 -3.99 0.41
CA ALA A 20 10.03 -2.96 1.26
C ALA A 20 9.53 -1.56 0.87
N ASP A 21 9.41 -1.28 -0.44
CA ASP A 21 8.85 -0.02 -0.93
C ASP A 21 7.35 0.10 -0.63
N ALA A 22 6.60 -0.98 -0.85
CA ALA A 22 5.18 -1.06 -0.50
C ALA A 22 4.94 -0.77 0.99
N ASN A 23 5.67 -1.46 1.87
CA ASN A 23 5.53 -1.32 3.31
C ASN A 23 5.92 0.09 3.78
N ARG A 24 7.04 0.62 3.28
CA ARG A 24 7.46 1.99 3.62
C ARG A 24 6.39 3.00 3.24
N TYR A 25 5.86 2.92 2.01
CA TYR A 25 4.84 3.86 1.56
C TYR A 25 3.54 3.74 2.37
N ALA A 26 3.12 2.52 2.74
CA ALA A 26 1.96 2.32 3.59
C ALA A 26 2.15 2.97 4.96
N SER A 27 3.30 2.73 5.61
CA SER A 27 3.62 3.33 6.91
C SER A 27 3.70 4.85 6.85
N ASP A 28 4.32 5.42 5.80
CA ASP A 28 4.40 6.87 5.63
C ASP A 28 3.00 7.49 5.44
N HIS A 29 2.14 6.83 4.66
CA HIS A 29 0.76 7.28 4.43
C HIS A 29 -0.11 7.19 5.70
N GLU A 30 -0.01 6.11 6.47
CA GLU A 30 -0.71 5.98 7.75
C GLU A 30 -0.19 6.96 8.81
N ALA A 31 1.10 7.31 8.77
CA ALA A 31 1.68 8.32 9.65
C ALA A 31 1.22 9.74 9.29
N GLU A 32 1.06 10.05 8.00
CA GLU A 32 0.54 11.34 7.53
C GLU A 32 -0.97 11.45 7.74
N PHE A 33 -1.71 10.35 7.57
CA PHE A 33 -3.17 10.30 7.69
C PHE A 33 -3.59 9.29 8.76
N THR A 34 -3.72 9.77 9.99
CA THR A 34 -3.92 8.93 11.19
C THR A 34 -5.25 8.16 11.22
N GLU A 35 -6.20 8.53 10.35
CA GLU A 35 -7.50 7.88 10.20
C GLU A 35 -7.57 6.97 8.97
N HIS A 36 -6.54 6.98 8.11
CA HIS A 36 -6.49 6.15 6.90
C HIS A 36 -5.85 4.81 7.23
N TRP A 37 -6.41 3.74 6.66
CA TRP A 37 -5.80 2.42 6.74
C TRP A 37 -5.33 1.95 5.36
N VAL A 38 -4.08 1.49 5.26
CA VAL A 38 -3.50 1.03 3.98
C VAL A 38 -3.31 -0.49 3.99
N SER A 39 -3.94 -1.15 3.03
CA SER A 39 -3.78 -2.59 2.81
C SER A 39 -2.79 -2.87 1.69
N ILE A 40 -1.87 -3.81 1.91
CA ILE A 40 -0.91 -4.27 0.91
C ILE A 40 -1.37 -5.64 0.39
N HIS A 41 -1.72 -5.70 -0.89
CA HIS A 41 -2.11 -6.92 -1.59
C HIS A 41 -0.94 -7.43 -2.41
N ASP A 42 -0.57 -8.69 -2.20
CA ASP A 42 0.38 -9.35 -3.09
C ASP A 42 -0.32 -9.70 -4.41
N LEU A 43 0.28 -9.27 -5.52
CA LEU A 43 -0.17 -9.50 -6.89
C LEU A 43 0.57 -10.69 -7.52
N GLN A 44 0.73 -11.79 -6.78
CA GLN A 44 1.09 -13.06 -7.37
C GLN A 44 0.09 -13.40 -8.47
N HIS A 45 0.56 -13.36 -9.71
CA HIS A 45 -0.16 -13.92 -10.86
C HIS A 45 -0.55 -15.36 -10.51
N ALA A 46 -1.86 -15.59 -10.37
CA ALA A 46 -2.45 -16.92 -10.22
C ALA A 46 -2.22 -17.80 -11.45
#